data_AF-A0A662TN81-F1
#
_entry.id   AF-A0A662TN81-F1
#
_cell.length_a   1.000
_cell.length_b   1.000
_cell.length_c   1.000
_cell.angle_alpha   90.00
_cell.angle_beta   90.00
_cell.angle_gamma   90.00
#
_symmetry.space_group_name_H-M   'P 1'
#
loop_
_entity.id
_entity.type
_entity.pdbx_description
1 polymer ?
#
loop_
_entity_poly.entity_id
_entity_poly.type
_entity_poly.pdbx_seq_one_letter_code
_entity_poly.pdbx_strand_id
1 'polypeptide(L)'
;MIAHVSEVINKTGLGDVISSLLGGFEIRVKAGGPGHGTVKKWEPELYVSPIIIYFSSIETRKVLRENTLTQRISEFGRELLQEFLKNVSLEKFIAVSRKFTEIIGLCPEEVETVMSKFAMSSMVMLGNSAFIMVHPEEIHPTISTLREMFPNATIVEAKIDYRGAKVIT
;
A
#
# COMPACT_ATOMS: atom_id res chain seq x y z
N MET A 1 7.33 -0.74 20.78
CA MET A 1 8.73 -0.38 20.45
C MET A 1 9.55 -1.60 20.02
N ILE A 2 9.50 -2.71 20.79
CA ILE A 2 10.22 -3.97 20.45
C ILE A 2 9.90 -4.45 19.02
N ALA A 3 8.62 -4.47 18.62
CA ALA A 3 8.22 -4.88 17.26
C ALA A 3 8.90 -4.05 16.15
N HIS A 4 8.91 -2.71 16.27
CA HIS A 4 9.56 -1.85 15.28
C HIS A 4 11.07 -2.09 15.19
N VAL A 5 11.74 -2.24 16.34
CA VAL A 5 13.18 -2.55 16.39
C VAL A 5 13.46 -3.89 15.69
N SER A 6 12.64 -4.91 15.95
CA SER A 6 12.75 -6.20 15.29
C SER A 6 12.59 -6.11 13.77
N GLU A 7 11.64 -5.33 13.26
CA GLU A 7 11.47 -5.14 11.80
C GLU A 7 12.67 -4.47 11.14
N VAL A 8 13.19 -3.42 11.77
CA VAL A 8 14.34 -2.67 11.26
C VAL A 8 15.60 -3.55 11.22
N ILE A 9 15.89 -4.29 12.31
CA ILE A 9 17.05 -5.19 12.39
C ILE A 9 16.95 -6.29 11.33
N ASN A 10 15.76 -6.86 11.12
CA ASN A 10 15.56 -7.98 10.19
C ASN A 10 15.33 -7.54 8.74
N LYS A 11 15.20 -6.23 8.49
CA LYS A 11 14.87 -5.61 7.20
C LYS A 11 13.57 -6.16 6.62
N THR A 12 12.54 -6.27 7.45
CA THR A 12 11.22 -6.77 7.05
C THR A 12 10.19 -5.66 6.90
N GLY A 13 10.42 -4.51 7.53
CA GLY A 13 9.52 -3.35 7.47
C GLY A 13 10.20 -2.12 8.07
N LEU A 14 9.79 -0.94 7.61
CA LEU A 14 10.24 0.35 8.17
C LEU A 14 9.07 1.19 8.70
N GLY A 15 7.86 0.67 8.58
CA GLY A 15 6.66 1.49 8.66
C GLY A 15 5.41 0.80 9.19
N ASP A 16 5.36 -0.51 9.11
CA ASP A 16 4.13 -1.26 9.37
C ASP A 16 3.71 -1.11 10.83
N VAL A 17 4.66 -1.27 11.77
CA VAL A 17 4.35 -1.13 13.21
C VAL A 17 3.77 0.23 13.60
N ILE A 18 4.29 1.35 13.07
CA ILE A 18 3.75 2.67 13.44
C ILE A 18 2.37 2.91 12.80
N SER A 19 2.16 2.42 11.58
CA SER A 19 0.89 2.50 10.87
C SER A 19 -0.20 1.66 11.55
N SER A 20 0.11 0.40 11.91
CA SER A 20 -0.83 -0.52 12.54
C SER A 20 -1.35 -0.04 13.90
N LEU A 21 -0.60 0.82 14.61
CA LEU A 21 -1.05 1.41 15.87
C LEU A 21 -2.18 2.42 15.68
N LEU A 22 -2.27 3.08 14.51
CA LEU A 22 -3.23 4.15 14.25
C LEU A 22 -4.47 3.64 13.52
N GLY A 23 -4.29 2.75 12.54
CA GLY A 23 -5.34 2.30 11.62
C GLY A 23 -5.87 3.40 10.69
N GLY A 24 -6.82 3.05 9.83
CA GLY A 24 -7.41 3.93 8.82
C GLY A 24 -6.48 4.16 7.63
N PHE A 25 -6.73 5.24 6.88
CA PHE A 25 -5.74 5.73 5.92
C PHE A 25 -4.76 6.67 6.62
N GLU A 26 -3.48 6.42 6.41
CA GLU A 26 -2.43 7.17 7.07
C GLU A 26 -1.38 7.75 6.11
N ILE A 27 -0.76 8.84 6.57
CA ILE A 27 0.32 9.54 5.87
C ILE A 27 1.46 9.73 6.85
N ARG A 28 2.61 9.13 6.58
CA ARG A 28 3.81 9.36 7.37
C ARG A 28 4.49 10.66 6.94
N VAL A 29 4.32 11.71 7.73
CA VAL A 29 4.89 13.05 7.47
C VAL A 29 6.29 13.22 8.06
N LYS A 30 6.66 12.41 9.06
CA LYS A 30 8.02 12.38 9.63
C LYS A 30 8.47 10.94 9.85
N ALA A 31 9.65 10.61 9.35
CA ALA A 31 10.27 9.30 9.55
C ALA A 31 10.58 9.04 11.03
N GLY A 32 10.49 7.78 11.43
CA GLY A 32 10.78 7.31 12.79
C GLY A 32 9.79 6.26 13.26
N GLY A 33 10.21 5.48 14.25
CA GLY A 33 9.35 4.51 14.92
C GLY A 33 8.31 5.14 15.86
N PRO A 34 7.51 4.31 16.56
CA PRO A 34 6.54 4.79 17.54
C PRO A 34 7.18 5.77 18.56
N GLY A 35 6.57 6.93 18.74
CA GLY A 35 7.06 8.01 19.62
C GLY A 35 8.09 8.95 19.00
N HIS A 36 8.62 8.67 17.80
CA HIS A 36 9.64 9.49 17.13
C HIS A 36 9.20 9.99 15.75
N GLY A 37 8.51 9.12 15.00
CA GLY A 37 7.87 9.46 13.73
C GLY A 37 6.56 10.21 13.93
N THR A 38 6.04 10.78 12.84
CA THR A 38 4.76 11.49 12.83
C THR A 38 3.92 10.95 11.69
N VAL A 39 2.71 10.53 12.02
CA VAL A 39 1.73 9.99 11.09
C VAL A 39 0.45 10.80 11.25
N LYS A 40 -0.15 11.18 10.12
CA LYS A 40 -1.46 11.84 10.06
C LYS A 40 -2.48 10.86 9.52
N LYS A 41 -3.67 10.83 10.12
CA LYS A 41 -4.81 10.12 9.56
C LYS A 41 -5.55 11.04 8.61
N TRP A 42 -6.17 10.43 7.61
CA TRP A 42 -7.17 11.08 6.78
C TRP A 42 -8.29 10.07 6.48
N GLU A 43 -9.43 10.58 6.06
CA GLU A 43 -10.58 9.76 5.71
C GLU A 43 -11.05 10.21 4.32
N PRO A 44 -11.23 9.28 3.37
CA PRO A 44 -11.81 9.63 2.08
C PRO A 44 -13.27 10.04 2.27
N GLU A 45 -13.72 10.98 1.47
CA GLU A 45 -15.14 11.41 1.47
C GLU A 45 -16.08 10.30 0.98
N LEU A 46 -15.56 9.37 0.18
CA LEU A 46 -16.30 8.25 -0.40
C LEU A 46 -16.08 6.97 0.39
N TYR A 47 -17.18 6.27 0.68
CA TYR A 47 -17.12 4.93 1.24
C TYR A 47 -16.65 3.94 0.17
N VAL A 48 -15.43 3.43 0.34
CA VAL A 48 -14.78 2.47 -0.55
C VAL A 48 -14.28 1.27 0.23
N SER A 49 -14.23 0.13 -0.45
CA SER A 49 -13.66 -1.12 0.08
C SER A 49 -12.48 -1.58 -0.79
N PRO A 50 -11.36 -1.95 -0.17
CA PRO A 50 -10.23 -2.52 -0.90
C PRO A 50 -10.48 -4.00 -1.25
N ILE A 51 -10.21 -4.35 -2.50
CA ILE A 51 -9.97 -5.73 -2.94
C ILE A 51 -8.48 -5.90 -3.14
N ILE A 52 -7.91 -6.94 -2.55
CA ILE A 52 -6.50 -7.31 -2.71
C ILE A 52 -6.41 -8.54 -3.61
N ILE A 53 -5.58 -8.49 -4.63
CA ILE A 53 -5.18 -9.65 -5.42
C ILE A 53 -3.69 -9.94 -5.19
N TYR A 54 -3.40 -11.16 -4.79
CA TYR A 54 -2.07 -11.66 -4.47
C TYR A 54 -1.67 -12.76 -5.43
N PHE A 55 -0.48 -12.60 -6.05
CA PHE A 55 0.08 -13.56 -7.00
C PHE A 55 1.21 -14.38 -6.37
N SER A 56 2.20 -13.72 -5.77
CA SER A 56 3.35 -14.40 -5.15
C SER A 56 4.14 -13.50 -4.20
N SER A 57 4.99 -14.11 -3.37
CA SER A 57 5.85 -13.38 -2.43
C SER A 57 7.09 -12.81 -3.11
N ILE A 58 7.42 -11.56 -2.80
CA ILE A 58 8.73 -10.96 -3.12
C ILE A 58 9.54 -10.88 -1.84
N GLU A 59 10.83 -11.22 -1.90
CA GLU A 59 11.73 -11.03 -0.76
C GLU A 59 12.05 -9.54 -0.58
N THR A 60 11.31 -8.85 0.30
CA THR A 60 11.52 -7.44 0.69
C THR A 60 12.98 -7.13 1.03
N ARG A 61 13.68 -8.10 1.63
CA ARG A 61 15.10 -8.01 1.98
C ARG A 61 16.01 -7.79 0.77
N LYS A 62 15.69 -8.35 -0.40
CA LYS A 62 16.47 -8.14 -1.63
C LYS A 62 16.38 -6.68 -2.07
N VAL A 63 15.17 -6.12 -2.08
CA VAL A 63 14.93 -4.71 -2.43
C VAL A 63 15.63 -3.76 -1.46
N LEU A 64 15.50 -3.98 -0.14
CA LEU A 64 16.12 -3.11 0.88
C LEU A 64 17.66 -3.22 0.98
N ARG A 65 18.30 -4.14 0.24
CA ARG A 65 19.76 -4.23 0.14
C ARG A 65 20.31 -3.51 -1.08
N GLU A 66 19.45 -3.16 -2.03
CA GLU A 66 19.84 -2.49 -3.25
C GLU A 66 19.84 -0.97 -3.02
N ASN A 67 21.03 -0.40 -2.82
CA ASN A 67 21.19 1.00 -2.45
C ASN A 67 20.66 1.97 -3.52
N THR A 68 20.89 1.66 -4.80
CA THR A 68 20.41 2.46 -5.94
C THR A 68 18.89 2.53 -5.99
N LEU A 69 18.23 1.37 -5.87
CA LEU A 69 16.79 1.26 -5.83
C LEU A 69 16.20 1.97 -4.60
N THR A 70 16.83 1.83 -3.43
CA THR A 70 16.39 2.48 -2.19
C THR A 70 16.49 4.01 -2.27
N GLN A 71 17.54 4.53 -2.90
CA GLN A 71 17.68 5.98 -3.16
C GLN A 71 16.58 6.49 -4.09
N ARG A 72 16.35 5.78 -5.21
CA ARG A 72 15.28 6.08 -6.17
C ARG A 72 13.90 6.09 -5.51
N ILE A 73 13.59 5.05 -4.73
CA ILE A 73 12.36 4.95 -3.92
C ILE A 73 12.21 6.16 -2.99
N SER A 74 13.29 6.54 -2.30
CA SER A 74 13.25 7.63 -1.33
C SER A 74 13.05 9.00 -1.98
N GLU A 75 13.69 9.24 -3.13
CA GLU A 75 13.60 10.48 -3.88
C GLU A 75 12.19 10.67 -4.46
N PHE A 76 11.72 9.72 -5.28
CA PHE A 76 10.39 9.81 -5.89
C PHE A 76 9.28 9.72 -4.85
N GLY A 77 9.44 8.89 -3.82
CA GLY A 77 8.48 8.80 -2.73
C GLY A 77 8.30 10.14 -1.99
N ARG A 78 9.38 10.90 -1.80
CA ARG A 78 9.32 12.24 -1.18
C ARG A 78 8.58 13.23 -2.08
N GLU A 79 8.90 13.26 -3.37
CA GLU A 79 8.25 14.16 -4.34
C GLU A 79 6.73 13.91 -4.40
N LEU A 80 6.34 12.65 -4.57
CA LEU A 80 4.94 12.25 -4.67
C LEU A 80 4.18 12.46 -3.36
N LEU A 81 4.84 12.27 -2.22
CA LEU A 81 4.26 12.61 -0.92
C LEU A 81 3.96 14.11 -0.81
N GLN A 82 4.88 14.98 -1.25
CA GLN A 82 4.63 16.42 -1.27
C GLN A 82 3.50 16.79 -2.24
N GLU A 83 3.39 16.10 -3.37
CA GLU A 83 2.29 16.26 -4.31
C GLU A 83 0.94 15.85 -3.69
N PHE A 84 0.89 14.73 -2.98
CA PHE A 84 -0.31 14.24 -2.30
C PHE A 84 -0.76 15.17 -1.16
N LEU A 85 0.19 15.70 -0.38
CA LEU A 85 -0.11 16.59 0.75
C LEU A 85 -0.72 17.94 0.33
N LYS A 86 -0.61 18.35 -0.94
CA LYS A 86 -1.24 19.57 -1.45
C LYS A 86 -2.77 19.47 -1.54
N ASN A 87 -3.28 18.28 -1.86
CA ASN A 87 -4.70 17.99 -1.95
C ASN A 87 -4.94 16.51 -1.69
N VAL A 88 -5.27 16.18 -0.44
CA VAL A 88 -5.46 14.81 0.01
C VAL A 88 -6.84 14.32 -0.41
N SER A 89 -6.88 13.37 -1.34
CA SER A 89 -8.09 12.66 -1.74
C SER A 89 -7.77 11.21 -2.12
N LEU A 90 -8.79 10.36 -2.25
CA LEU A 90 -8.62 8.97 -2.67
C LEU A 90 -8.07 8.87 -4.08
N GLU A 91 -8.59 9.66 -5.01
CA GLU A 91 -8.15 9.73 -6.40
C GLU A 91 -6.69 10.15 -6.47
N LYS A 92 -6.31 11.15 -5.66
CA LYS A 92 -4.91 11.59 -5.60
C LYS A 92 -4.02 10.51 -5.02
N PHE A 93 -4.45 9.81 -3.97
CA PHE A 93 -3.73 8.68 -3.39
C PHE A 93 -3.49 7.57 -4.42
N ILE A 94 -4.51 7.18 -5.18
CA ILE A 94 -4.35 6.19 -6.26
C ILE A 94 -3.39 6.71 -7.33
N ALA A 95 -3.57 7.94 -7.81
CA ALA A 95 -2.76 8.52 -8.86
C ALA A 95 -1.25 8.55 -8.49
N VAL A 96 -0.93 9.00 -7.27
CA VAL A 96 0.47 9.00 -6.82
C VAL A 96 1.00 7.59 -6.58
N SER A 97 0.18 6.64 -6.13
CA SER A 97 0.58 5.24 -5.94
C SER A 97 0.91 4.55 -7.26
N ARG A 98 0.11 4.80 -8.31
CA ARG A 98 0.35 4.29 -9.67
C ARG A 98 1.63 4.88 -10.26
N LYS A 99 1.76 6.21 -10.21
CA LYS A 99 2.97 6.90 -10.66
C LYS A 99 4.21 6.38 -9.92
N PHE A 100 4.10 6.14 -8.61
CA PHE A 100 5.19 5.54 -7.84
C PHE A 100 5.53 4.13 -8.32
N THR A 101 4.53 3.26 -8.51
CA THR A 101 4.69 1.89 -9.01
C THR A 101 5.41 1.84 -10.36
N GLU A 102 5.00 2.68 -11.30
CA GLU A 102 5.59 2.78 -12.64
C GLU A 102 7.03 3.30 -12.58
N ILE A 103 7.29 4.33 -11.77
CA ILE A 103 8.60 4.97 -11.70
C ILE A 103 9.63 4.13 -10.95
N ILE A 104 9.27 3.31 -9.95
CA ILE A 104 10.27 2.54 -9.21
C ILE A 104 10.79 1.31 -9.98
N GLY A 105 10.10 0.90 -11.05
CA GLY A 105 10.52 -0.22 -11.90
C GLY A 105 10.44 -1.59 -11.22
N LEU A 106 9.55 -1.74 -10.24
CA LEU A 106 9.33 -2.99 -9.50
C LEU A 106 7.98 -3.65 -9.81
N CYS A 107 7.22 -3.11 -10.75
CA CYS A 107 5.89 -3.62 -11.09
C CYS A 107 5.98 -4.93 -11.87
N PRO A 108 5.46 -6.06 -11.36
CA PRO A 108 5.32 -7.28 -12.12
C PRO A 108 4.24 -7.16 -13.21
N GLU A 109 4.31 -8.01 -14.24
CA GLU A 109 3.39 -8.01 -15.39
C GLU A 109 1.94 -8.24 -14.97
N GLU A 110 1.70 -9.11 -13.99
CA GLU A 110 0.35 -9.39 -13.50
C GLU A 110 -0.26 -8.15 -12.82
N VAL A 111 0.54 -7.41 -12.06
CA VAL A 111 0.14 -6.15 -11.43
C VAL A 111 -0.12 -5.07 -12.48
N GLU A 112 0.72 -4.97 -13.50
CA GLU A 112 0.53 -4.04 -14.62
C GLU A 112 -0.78 -4.34 -15.36
N THR A 113 -1.08 -5.62 -15.58
CA THR A 113 -2.34 -6.06 -16.19
C THR A 113 -3.54 -5.63 -15.33
N VAL A 114 -3.50 -5.84 -14.01
CA VAL A 114 -4.54 -5.34 -13.09
C VAL A 114 -4.68 -3.82 -13.19
N MET A 115 -3.57 -3.10 -13.17
CA MET A 115 -3.57 -1.63 -13.25
C MET A 115 -4.12 -1.11 -14.57
N SER A 116 -3.90 -1.81 -15.69
CA SER A 116 -4.48 -1.45 -16.99
C SER A 116 -6.00 -1.64 -17.03
N LYS A 117 -6.51 -2.63 -16.30
CA LYS A 117 -7.94 -2.98 -16.26
C LYS A 117 -8.73 -2.11 -15.30
N PHE A 118 -8.15 -1.77 -14.15
CA PHE A 118 -8.84 -1.06 -13.07
C PHE A 118 -8.16 0.27 -12.76
N ALA A 119 -8.85 1.39 -13.02
CA ALA A 119 -8.28 2.74 -12.81
C ALA A 119 -7.99 3.02 -11.33
N MET A 120 -8.87 2.58 -10.42
CA MET A 120 -8.75 2.76 -8.98
C MET A 120 -7.85 1.69 -8.33
N SER A 121 -6.69 1.41 -8.91
CA SER A 121 -5.79 0.35 -8.44
C SER A 121 -4.32 0.72 -8.51
N SER A 122 -3.50 0.06 -7.69
CA SER A 122 -2.04 0.16 -7.70
C SER A 122 -1.39 -1.07 -7.02
N MET A 123 -0.07 -1.16 -7.08
CA MET A 123 0.69 -2.24 -6.45
C MET A 123 0.66 -2.14 -4.92
N VAL A 124 0.59 -3.28 -4.24
CA VAL A 124 0.87 -3.35 -2.80
C VAL A 124 2.37 -3.33 -2.60
N MET A 125 2.88 -2.27 -1.97
CA MET A 125 4.32 -2.07 -1.77
C MET A 125 4.81 -2.85 -0.54
N LEU A 126 5.79 -3.75 -0.64
CA LEU A 126 6.45 -4.32 -1.83
C LEU A 126 5.94 -5.74 -2.07
N GLY A 127 5.52 -6.07 -3.29
CA GLY A 127 5.03 -7.42 -3.58
C GLY A 127 4.48 -7.61 -4.99
N ASN A 128 4.32 -8.89 -5.38
CA ASN A 128 3.56 -9.26 -6.56
C ASN A 128 2.08 -9.35 -6.18
N SER A 129 1.50 -8.18 -5.95
CA SER A 129 0.13 -8.01 -5.48
C SER A 129 -0.37 -6.62 -5.84
N ALA A 130 -1.68 -6.50 -6.06
CA ALA A 130 -2.33 -5.23 -6.34
C ALA A 130 -3.51 -5.02 -5.37
N PHE A 131 -3.80 -3.76 -5.08
CA PHE A 131 -5.03 -3.37 -4.42
C PHE A 131 -5.91 -2.58 -5.38
N ILE A 132 -7.22 -2.75 -5.26
CA ILE A 132 -8.23 -2.07 -6.06
C ILE A 132 -9.25 -1.47 -5.09
N MET A 133 -9.49 -0.16 -5.18
CA MET A 133 -10.50 0.53 -4.39
C MET A 133 -11.81 0.55 -5.19
N VAL A 134 -12.86 -0.01 -4.61
CA VAL A 134 -14.18 -0.08 -5.25
C VAL A 134 -15.27 0.43 -4.33
N HIS A 135 -16.37 0.89 -4.91
CA HIS A 135 -17.60 1.07 -4.16
C HIS A 135 -18.20 -0.29 -3.77
N PRO A 136 -18.97 -0.39 -2.67
CA PRO A 136 -19.52 -1.66 -2.19
C PRO A 136 -20.30 -2.45 -3.24
N GLU A 137 -21.05 -1.76 -4.09
CA GLU A 137 -21.83 -2.35 -5.17
C GLU A 137 -20.95 -3.01 -6.26
N GLU A 138 -19.71 -2.55 -6.43
CA GLU A 138 -18.78 -3.04 -7.45
C GLU A 138 -17.88 -4.18 -6.94
N ILE A 139 -18.01 -4.58 -5.67
CA ILE A 139 -17.16 -5.63 -5.07
C ILE A 139 -17.31 -6.96 -5.82
N HIS A 140 -18.55 -7.46 -5.95
CA HIS A 140 -18.79 -8.76 -6.57
C HIS A 140 -18.46 -8.81 -8.08
N PRO A 141 -18.84 -7.80 -8.90
CA PRO A 141 -18.41 -7.72 -10.30
C PRO A 141 -16.89 -7.69 -10.46
N THR A 142 -16.19 -6.91 -9.62
CA THR A 142 -14.73 -6.81 -9.66
C THR A 142 -14.06 -8.13 -9.31
N ILE A 143 -14.49 -8.80 -8.22
CA ILE A 143 -13.95 -10.12 -7.84
C ILE A 143 -14.20 -11.16 -8.93
N SER A 144 -15.37 -11.15 -9.56
CA SER A 144 -15.70 -12.09 -10.64
C SER A 144 -14.76 -11.89 -11.84
N THR A 145 -14.54 -10.63 -12.24
CA THR A 145 -13.61 -10.27 -13.31
C THR A 145 -12.18 -10.71 -12.98
N LEU A 146 -11.71 -10.47 -11.75
CA LEU A 146 -10.38 -10.88 -11.31
C LEU A 146 -10.19 -12.40 -11.32
N ARG A 147 -11.21 -13.17 -10.91
CA ARG A 147 -11.17 -14.65 -10.93
C ARG A 147 -11.11 -15.21 -12.35
N GLU A 148 -11.79 -14.58 -13.28
CA GLU A 148 -11.74 -14.96 -14.70
C GLU A 148 -10.35 -14.67 -15.30
N MET A 149 -9.80 -13.49 -15.04
CA MET A 149 -8.48 -13.09 -15.54
C MET A 149 -7.33 -13.86 -14.89
N PHE A 150 -7.45 -14.17 -13.60
CA PHE A 150 -6.38 -14.74 -12.78
C PHE A 150 -6.90 -15.89 -11.89
N PRO A 151 -7.21 -17.06 -12.49
CA PRO A 151 -7.88 -18.16 -11.78
C PRO A 151 -7.06 -18.75 -10.63
N ASN A 152 -5.73 -18.57 -10.64
CA ASN A 152 -4.82 -19.09 -9.61
C ASN A 152 -4.42 -18.04 -8.56
N ALA A 153 -4.84 -16.78 -8.71
CA ALA A 153 -4.49 -15.72 -7.77
C ALA A 153 -5.36 -15.79 -6.51
N THR A 154 -4.79 -15.41 -5.38
CA THR A 154 -5.57 -15.25 -4.14
C THR A 154 -6.24 -13.89 -4.14
N ILE A 155 -7.56 -13.86 -4.02
CA ILE A 155 -8.34 -12.61 -4.00
C ILE A 155 -9.02 -12.47 -2.64
N VAL A 156 -8.81 -11.32 -1.99
CA VAL A 156 -9.33 -11.02 -0.66
C VAL A 156 -10.14 -9.72 -0.72
N GLU A 157 -11.41 -9.80 -0.35
CA GLU A 157 -12.18 -8.62 0.03
C GLU A 157 -11.72 -8.17 1.42
N ALA A 158 -11.24 -6.94 1.54
CA ALA A 158 -10.73 -6.38 2.78
C ALA A 158 -11.60 -5.21 3.26
N LYS A 159 -11.48 -4.93 4.55
CA LYS A 159 -12.11 -3.77 5.20
C LYS A 159 -11.04 -2.90 5.82
N ILE A 160 -11.28 -1.60 5.83
CA ILE A 160 -10.37 -0.63 6.42
C ILE A 160 -10.64 -0.59 7.92
N ASP A 161 -9.64 -0.96 8.73
CA ASP A 161 -9.74 -0.86 10.18
C ASP A 161 -9.27 0.52 10.66
N TYR A 162 -10.23 1.40 10.95
CA TYR A 162 -9.96 2.76 11.42
C TYR A 162 -9.47 2.85 12.87
N ARG A 163 -9.44 1.75 13.62
CA ARG A 163 -9.21 1.78 15.07
C ARG A 163 -7.77 1.47 15.47
N GLY A 164 -7.01 0.81 14.59
CA GLY A 164 -5.65 0.34 14.88
C GLY A 164 -5.59 -0.77 15.92
N ALA A 165 -4.36 -1.18 16.26
CA ALA A 165 -4.09 -2.26 17.20
C ALA A 165 -4.62 -1.96 18.61
N LYS A 166 -5.22 -2.97 19.26
CA LYS A 166 -5.74 -2.89 20.63
C LYS A 166 -5.23 -4.05 21.47
N VAL A 167 -4.91 -3.77 22.73
CA VAL A 167 -4.69 -4.82 23.73
C VAL A 167 -6.06 -5.23 24.26
N ILE A 168 -6.37 -6.52 24.17
CA ILE A 168 -7.54 -7.09 24.82
C ILE A 168 -7.04 -7.65 26.15
N THR A 169 -7.47 -7.04 27.25
CA THR A 169 -7.20 -7.47 28.63
C THR A 169 -8.44 -8.03 29.27
#